data_AF-A0A1F9MXE3-F1
#
_entry.id   AF-A0A1F9MXE3-F1
#
_cell.length_a   1.000
_cell.length_b   1.000
_cell.length_c   1.000
_cell.angle_alpha   90.00
_cell.angle_beta   90.00
_cell.angle_gamma   90.00
#
_symmetry.space_group_name_H-M   'P 1'
#
loop_
_entity.id
_entity.type
_entity.pdbx_description
1 polymer ?
#
loop_
_entity_poly.entity_id
_entity_poly.type
_entity_poly.pdbx_seq_one_letter_code
_entity_poly.pdbx_strand_id
1 'polypeptide(L)'
;MSDVSQEQLLAVTKRVVDKYTFEALLFTSLDVSNAVKQTLPTVRHREVAPIVRTFFDDAVMGDTYTRTLIDVMAGGARGKKAEAYLYHLSSASAADYTDDQRQQLSIPPVSASLTDDDVDLAIDESRLEVGKDGRGRMPRQLLENAGIKTERIRVDLEDGGQIMVLSSLLPGDPGGGIATLTYVHPTQLHIPASLMQMFNLQKPISAKVEAADGVVSIRGTLAGS
;
A
#
# COMPACT_ATOMS: atom_id res chain seq x y z
N MET A 1 4.39 7.94 28.91
CA MET A 1 4.94 7.39 27.66
C MET A 1 3.84 6.55 27.05
N SER A 2 3.54 6.65 25.76
CA SER A 2 2.50 5.80 25.17
C SER A 2 3.03 4.37 25.11
N ASP A 3 2.26 3.40 25.61
CA ASP A 3 2.59 1.96 25.57
C ASP A 3 2.48 1.34 24.17
N VAL A 4 2.42 2.16 23.13
CA VAL A 4 2.36 1.71 21.73
C VAL A 4 3.77 1.37 21.28
N SER A 5 3.98 0.12 20.86
CA SER A 5 5.28 -0.27 20.32
C SER A 5 5.54 0.41 18.97
N GLN A 6 6.82 0.61 18.63
CA GLN A 6 7.19 1.17 17.33
C GLN A 6 6.67 0.30 16.18
N GLU A 7 6.66 -1.02 16.36
CA GLU A 7 6.13 -1.99 15.41
C GLU A 7 4.61 -1.81 15.18
N GLN A 8 3.83 -1.68 16.25
CA GLN A 8 2.39 -1.41 16.17
C GLN A 8 2.10 -0.08 15.46
N LEU A 9 2.84 0.98 15.80
CA LEU A 9 2.70 2.28 15.15
C LEU A 9 2.99 2.20 13.64
N LEU A 10 4.07 1.52 13.26
CA LEU A 10 4.42 1.29 11.86
C LEU A 10 3.33 0.50 11.14
N ALA A 11 2.87 -0.62 11.70
CA ALA A 11 1.86 -1.48 11.10
C ALA A 11 0.53 -0.75 10.87
N VAL A 12 0.03 -0.03 11.88
CA VAL A 12 -1.24 0.72 11.78
C VAL A 12 -1.11 1.88 10.80
N THR A 13 0.00 2.64 10.84
CA THR A 13 0.24 3.74 9.89
C THR A 13 0.26 3.23 8.47
N LYS A 14 0.90 2.07 8.26
CA LYS A 14 1.04 1.45 6.94
C LYS A 14 -0.30 0.98 6.38
N ARG A 15 -1.14 0.37 7.22
CA ARG A 15 -2.51 -0.01 6.85
C ARG A 15 -3.35 1.20 6.44
N VAL A 16 -3.23 2.32 7.15
CA VAL A 16 -3.96 3.56 6.81
C VAL A 16 -3.47 4.13 5.48
N VAL A 17 -2.15 4.19 5.26
CA VAL A 17 -1.58 4.65 3.99
C VAL A 17 -2.00 3.73 2.84
N ASP A 18 -1.94 2.41 3.02
CA ASP A 18 -2.38 1.47 1.99
C ASP A 18 -3.85 1.71 1.63
N LYS A 19 -4.75 1.82 2.61
CA LYS A 19 -6.16 2.17 2.37
C LYS A 19 -6.32 3.46 1.55
N TYR A 20 -5.60 4.52 1.91
CA TYR A 20 -5.70 5.80 1.19
C TYR A 20 -5.21 5.66 -0.25
N THR A 21 -4.11 4.94 -0.47
CA THR A 21 -3.60 4.68 -1.81
C THR A 21 -4.52 3.79 -2.63
N PHE A 22 -5.12 2.76 -2.01
CA PHE A 22 -6.12 1.89 -2.62
C PHE A 22 -7.32 2.68 -3.14
N GLU A 23 -7.79 3.66 -2.36
CA GLU A 23 -8.92 4.51 -2.72
C GLU A 23 -8.53 5.70 -3.63
N ALA A 24 -7.26 5.81 -4.04
CA ALA A 24 -6.73 6.93 -4.83
C ALA A 24 -6.98 8.31 -4.20
N LEU A 25 -6.92 8.40 -2.87
CA LEU A 25 -7.20 9.64 -2.15
C LEU A 25 -6.03 10.61 -2.19
N LEU A 26 -6.36 11.91 -2.13
CA LEU A 26 -5.40 12.96 -1.81
C LEU A 26 -5.33 13.10 -0.29
N PHE A 27 -4.13 13.06 0.29
CA PHE A 27 -3.97 13.11 1.74
C PHE A 27 -2.66 13.75 2.19
N THR A 28 -2.65 14.26 3.41
CA THR A 28 -1.46 14.73 4.11
C THR A 28 -1.08 13.76 5.24
N SER A 29 0.10 13.95 5.83
CA SER A 29 0.47 13.22 7.05
C SER A 29 -0.46 13.51 8.24
N LEU A 30 -1.22 14.61 8.21
CA LEU A 30 -2.18 14.93 9.27
C LEU A 30 -3.43 14.04 9.15
N ASP A 31 -3.91 13.82 7.93
CA ASP A 31 -5.04 12.93 7.65
C ASP A 31 -4.74 11.50 8.11
N VAL A 32 -3.56 11.00 7.73
CA VAL A 32 -3.06 9.69 8.17
C VAL A 32 -2.96 9.65 9.70
N SER A 33 -2.42 10.69 10.34
CA SER A 33 -2.34 10.74 11.80
C SER A 33 -3.71 10.72 12.46
N ASN A 34 -4.70 11.41 11.92
CA ASN A 34 -6.06 11.44 12.46
C ASN A 34 -6.77 10.09 12.28
N ALA A 35 -6.51 9.38 11.19
CA ALA A 35 -6.99 8.02 10.98
C ALA A 35 -6.28 7.00 11.89
N VAL A 36 -4.96 7.09 12.06
CA VAL A 36 -4.19 6.22 12.98
C VAL A 36 -4.72 6.35 14.41
N LYS A 37 -5.08 7.56 14.86
CA LYS A 37 -5.64 7.79 16.21
C LYS A 37 -7.00 7.12 16.46
N GLN A 38 -7.71 6.69 15.42
CA GLN A 38 -8.91 5.87 15.60
C GLN A 38 -8.57 4.48 16.16
N THR A 39 -7.36 3.97 15.88
CA THR A 39 -6.87 2.69 16.40
C THR A 39 -5.86 2.85 17.52
N LEU A 40 -4.97 3.85 17.45
CA LEU A 40 -3.90 4.12 18.42
C LEU A 40 -4.10 5.53 19.01
N PRO A 41 -5.04 5.71 19.94
CA PRO A 41 -5.52 7.03 20.29
C PRO A 41 -4.49 7.87 21.05
N THR A 42 -3.42 7.27 21.59
CA THR A 42 -2.35 7.95 22.34
C THR A 42 -1.24 8.53 21.46
N VAL A 43 -1.22 8.23 20.17
CA VAL A 43 -0.16 8.61 19.23
C VAL A 43 -0.26 10.09 18.84
N ARG A 44 0.88 10.78 18.78
CA ARG A 44 0.96 12.18 18.32
C ARG A 44 1.30 12.26 16.83
N HIS A 45 0.87 13.34 16.19
CA HIS A 45 1.16 13.60 14.78
C HIS A 45 2.67 13.60 14.47
N ARG A 46 3.51 14.12 15.38
CA ARG A 46 4.97 14.12 15.23
C ARG A 46 5.60 12.72 15.15
N GLU A 47 4.90 11.68 15.58
CA GLU A 47 5.35 10.29 15.52
C GLU A 47 4.93 9.63 14.19
N VAL A 48 3.76 10.00 13.65
CA VAL A 48 3.24 9.48 12.38
C VAL A 48 3.86 10.18 11.17
N ALA A 49 4.04 11.50 11.22
CA ALA A 49 4.47 12.28 10.06
C ALA A 49 5.82 11.85 9.47
N PRO A 50 6.87 11.52 10.26
CA PRO A 50 8.11 10.97 9.72
C PRO A 50 7.90 9.63 9.02
N ILE A 51 7.08 8.74 9.58
CA ILE A 51 6.79 7.41 9.00
C ILE A 51 6.14 7.55 7.63
N VAL A 52 5.18 8.47 7.47
CA VAL A 52 4.52 8.71 6.17
C VAL A 52 5.53 9.19 5.13
N ARG A 53 6.49 10.03 5.50
CA ARG A 53 7.56 10.48 4.58
C ARG A 53 8.44 9.31 4.18
N THR A 54 8.89 8.51 5.15
CA THR A 54 9.68 7.31 4.89
C THR A 54 8.94 6.34 3.96
N PHE A 55 7.64 6.12 4.17
CA PHE A 55 6.85 5.28 3.25
C PHE A 55 6.76 5.83 1.82
N PHE A 56 6.76 7.15 1.65
CA PHE A 56 6.84 7.74 0.32
C PHE A 56 8.23 7.52 -0.28
N ASP A 57 9.29 7.83 0.47
CA ASP A 57 10.68 7.73 0.01
C ASP A 57 11.07 6.26 -0.30
N ASP A 58 10.50 5.29 0.44
CA ASP A 58 10.66 3.85 0.23
C ASP A 58 9.69 3.28 -0.84
N ALA A 59 8.97 4.15 -1.57
CA ALA A 59 8.01 3.78 -2.62
C ALA A 59 6.85 2.86 -2.17
N VAL A 60 6.49 2.82 -0.88
CA VAL A 60 5.35 2.06 -0.36
C VAL A 60 4.03 2.54 -0.99
N MET A 61 3.94 3.84 -1.29
CA MET A 61 2.78 4.45 -1.96
C MET A 61 2.71 4.16 -3.47
N GLY A 62 3.73 3.50 -4.04
CA GLY A 62 3.86 3.26 -5.47
C GLY A 62 4.56 4.41 -6.19
N ASP A 63 4.89 4.17 -7.46
CA ASP A 63 5.57 5.09 -8.37
C ASP A 63 4.64 6.16 -8.95
N THR A 64 3.33 5.95 -8.91
CA THR A 64 2.32 6.87 -9.44
C THR A 64 1.97 8.01 -8.48
N TYR A 65 2.24 7.83 -7.18
CA TYR A 65 2.05 8.87 -6.18
C TYR A 65 3.20 9.88 -6.23
N THR A 66 2.86 11.15 -6.10
CA THR A 66 3.80 12.26 -5.96
C THR A 66 3.47 13.07 -4.70
N ARG A 67 4.35 14.01 -4.35
CA ARG A 67 4.13 14.95 -3.24
C ARG A 67 4.25 16.39 -3.71
N THR A 68 3.28 17.22 -3.35
CA THR A 68 3.27 18.66 -3.61
C THR A 68 3.24 19.41 -2.28
N LEU A 69 4.05 20.45 -2.14
CA LEU A 69 4.02 21.31 -0.95
C LEU A 69 2.81 22.23 -1.03
N ILE A 70 1.99 22.24 0.03
CA ILE A 70 0.77 23.04 0.12
C ILE A 70 0.72 23.86 1.41
N ASP A 71 0.05 25.02 1.33
CA ASP A 71 -0.38 25.77 2.51
C ASP A 71 -1.53 25.03 3.22
N VAL A 72 -1.40 24.83 4.53
CA VAL A 72 -2.41 24.33 5.46
C VAL A 72 -2.54 25.25 6.67
N MET A 73 -3.65 25.18 7.39
CA MET A 73 -3.91 26.03 8.55
C MET A 73 -3.73 25.26 9.86
N ALA A 74 -2.60 25.46 10.54
CA ALA A 74 -2.32 24.87 11.83
C ALA A 74 -3.21 25.48 12.91
N GLY A 75 -4.27 24.76 13.31
CA GLY A 75 -5.27 25.22 14.28
C GLY A 75 -6.61 25.65 13.67
N GLY A 76 -6.92 25.22 12.44
CA GLY A 76 -8.20 25.48 11.77
C GLY A 76 -8.26 26.86 11.12
N ALA A 77 -9.45 27.34 10.76
CA ALA A 77 -9.66 28.58 10.01
C ALA A 77 -8.97 29.85 10.59
N ARG A 78 -8.71 29.87 11.91
CA ARG A 78 -8.03 30.98 12.62
C ARG A 78 -6.57 30.66 12.97
N GLY A 79 -6.06 29.53 12.48
CA GLY A 79 -4.72 29.02 12.71
C GLY A 79 -3.64 29.79 11.95
N LYS A 80 -2.38 29.45 12.22
CA LYS A 80 -1.26 29.96 11.42
C LYS A 80 -1.11 29.14 10.15
N LYS A 81 -0.75 29.80 9.05
CA LYS A 81 -0.29 29.08 7.85
C LYS A 81 0.92 28.23 8.20
N ALA A 82 0.89 26.98 7.76
CA ALA A 82 1.98 26.03 7.83
C ALA A 82 2.08 25.31 6.48
N GLU A 83 3.24 24.73 6.19
CA GLU A 83 3.43 23.96 4.98
C GLU A 83 3.28 22.46 5.29
N ALA A 84 2.63 21.73 4.37
CA ALA A 84 2.51 20.28 4.44
C ALA A 84 2.70 19.66 3.06
N TYR A 85 3.21 18.43 3.02
CA TYR A 85 3.19 17.64 1.79
C TYR A 85 1.80 17.03 1.60
N LEU A 86 1.21 17.30 0.46
CA LEU A 86 0.04 16.60 -0.08
C LEU A 86 0.53 15.44 -0.94
N TYR A 87 0.17 14.23 -0.57
CA TYR A 87 0.40 13.01 -1.34
C TYR A 87 -0.81 12.73 -2.22
N HIS A 88 -0.59 12.53 -3.50
CA HIS A 88 -1.66 12.31 -4.48
C HIS A 88 -1.13 11.56 -5.70
N LEU A 89 -2.03 10.95 -6.47
CA LEU A 89 -1.68 10.44 -7.80
C LEU A 89 -1.19 11.58 -8.70
N SER A 90 -0.21 11.30 -9.56
CA SER A 90 0.29 12.24 -10.58
C SER A 90 -0.79 12.74 -11.55
N SER A 91 -1.87 11.99 -11.72
CA SER A 91 -3.05 12.38 -12.52
C SER A 91 -4.05 13.27 -11.77
N ALA A 92 -3.97 13.36 -10.44
CA ALA A 92 -4.87 14.16 -9.62
C ALA A 92 -4.31 15.58 -9.42
N SER A 93 -5.19 16.57 -9.35
CA SER A 93 -4.79 17.95 -9.12
C SER A 93 -4.69 18.26 -7.63
N ALA A 94 -3.61 18.92 -7.20
CA ALA A 94 -3.51 19.40 -5.81
C ALA A 94 -4.62 20.41 -5.43
N ALA A 95 -5.29 21.01 -6.41
CA ALA A 95 -6.44 21.88 -6.19
C ALA A 95 -7.71 21.11 -5.75
N ASP A 96 -7.76 19.79 -6.00
CA ASP A 96 -8.88 18.94 -5.59
C ASP A 96 -8.89 18.70 -4.07
N TYR A 97 -7.78 19.01 -3.39
CA TYR A 97 -7.70 19.01 -1.93
C TYR A 97 -8.25 20.34 -1.39
N THR A 98 -9.50 20.31 -0.90
CA THR A 98 -10.32 21.49 -0.63
C THR A 98 -9.86 22.29 0.59
N ASP A 99 -10.33 23.53 0.70
CA ASP A 99 -10.01 24.40 1.83
C ASP A 99 -10.46 23.82 3.18
N ASP A 100 -11.55 23.06 3.22
CA ASP A 100 -12.01 22.39 4.43
C ASP A 100 -11.00 21.32 4.89
N GLN A 101 -10.42 20.58 3.95
CA GLN A 101 -9.38 19.59 4.24
C GLN A 101 -8.07 20.27 4.68
N ARG A 102 -7.71 21.40 4.05
CA ARG A 102 -6.55 22.22 4.42
C ARG A 102 -6.65 22.85 5.81
N GLN A 103 -7.87 22.95 6.34
CA GLN A 103 -8.16 23.51 7.67
C GLN A 103 -8.42 22.44 8.73
N GLN A 104 -8.13 21.18 8.43
CA GLN A 104 -8.39 20.08 9.36
C GLN A 104 -7.61 20.25 10.68
N LEU A 105 -8.29 19.98 11.79
CA LEU A 105 -7.70 19.99 13.12
C LEU A 105 -7.02 18.65 13.44
N SER A 106 -5.90 18.72 14.15
CA SER A 106 -5.30 17.52 14.75
C SER A 106 -6.19 17.04 15.89
N ILE A 107 -6.56 15.76 15.87
CA ILE A 107 -7.22 15.11 17.01
C ILE A 107 -6.17 14.95 18.14
N PRO A 108 -6.42 15.43 19.37
CA PRO A 108 -5.48 15.25 20.47
C PRO A 108 -5.45 13.77 20.93
N PRO A 109 -4.34 13.31 21.52
CA PRO A 109 -4.29 11.94 21.99
C PRO A 109 -5.26 11.69 23.15
N VAL A 110 -5.91 10.52 23.16
CA VAL A 110 -6.76 10.05 24.27
C VAL A 110 -6.27 8.70 24.77
N SER A 111 -6.49 8.40 26.05
CA SER A 111 -6.06 7.13 26.67
C SER A 111 -6.95 5.98 26.20
N ALA A 112 -6.38 4.88 25.70
CA ALA A 112 -7.13 3.68 25.33
C ALA A 112 -6.29 2.40 25.45
N SER A 113 -6.95 1.28 25.76
CA SER A 113 -6.43 -0.09 25.73
C SER A 113 -6.69 -0.73 24.36
N LEU A 114 -5.71 -1.51 23.88
CA LEU A 114 -5.72 -2.20 22.59
C LEU A 114 -6.08 -3.67 22.77
N THR A 115 -6.86 -4.22 21.84
CA THR A 115 -7.08 -5.67 21.67
C THR A 115 -6.73 -6.03 20.23
N ASP A 116 -5.87 -7.03 20.06
CA ASP A 116 -5.49 -7.63 18.77
C ASP A 116 -6.45 -8.80 18.45
N ASP A 117 -6.86 -8.89 17.19
CA ASP A 117 -7.55 -10.06 16.63
C ASP A 117 -6.62 -10.73 15.61
N ASP A 118 -6.30 -12.01 15.86
CA ASP A 118 -5.62 -12.91 14.92
C ASP A 118 -6.60 -13.49 13.90
N VAL A 119 -6.16 -13.66 12.65
CA VAL A 119 -6.91 -14.37 11.62
C VAL A 119 -6.05 -15.48 11.03
N ASP A 120 -6.51 -16.72 11.21
CA ASP A 120 -6.02 -17.92 10.55
C ASP A 120 -6.66 -18.04 9.14
N LEU A 121 -6.06 -18.81 8.22
CA LEU A 121 -6.68 -19.59 7.12
C LEU A 121 -5.67 -19.93 6.00
N ALA A 122 -5.64 -21.21 5.61
CA ALA A 122 -4.97 -21.71 4.41
C ALA A 122 -5.68 -21.16 3.15
N ILE A 123 -4.97 -20.35 2.36
CA ILE A 123 -5.46 -19.75 1.11
C ILE A 123 -4.56 -20.27 -0.02
N ASP A 124 -5.13 -21.05 -0.93
CA ASP A 124 -4.43 -21.57 -2.13
C ASP A 124 -4.81 -20.79 -3.41
N GLU A 125 -5.90 -20.02 -3.35
CA GLU A 125 -6.36 -19.12 -4.41
C GLU A 125 -6.96 -17.85 -3.79
N SER A 126 -6.65 -16.70 -4.38
CA SER A 126 -7.18 -15.42 -3.95
C SER A 126 -7.58 -14.57 -5.15
N ARG A 127 -8.69 -13.86 -5.03
CA ARG A 127 -9.04 -12.81 -6.00
C ARG A 127 -8.12 -11.62 -5.75
N LEU A 128 -7.41 -11.19 -6.79
CA LEU A 128 -6.53 -10.04 -6.67
C LEU A 128 -7.37 -8.77 -6.61
N GLU A 129 -7.19 -7.99 -5.54
CA GLU A 129 -7.83 -6.68 -5.42
C GLU A 129 -6.98 -5.64 -6.15
N VAL A 130 -7.61 -4.85 -7.02
CA VAL A 130 -6.93 -3.76 -7.74
C VAL A 130 -7.46 -2.45 -7.20
N GLY A 131 -6.56 -1.65 -6.63
CA GLY A 131 -6.92 -0.33 -6.13
C GLY A 131 -7.18 0.66 -7.27
N LYS A 132 -7.78 1.79 -6.93
CA LYS A 132 -7.95 2.93 -7.84
C LYS A 132 -6.61 3.57 -8.23
N ASP A 133 -5.53 3.26 -7.50
CA ASP A 133 -4.14 3.55 -7.88
C ASP A 133 -3.60 2.63 -8.99
N GLY A 134 -4.40 1.66 -9.44
CA GLY A 134 -4.06 0.69 -10.47
C GLY A 134 -3.18 -0.47 -9.99
N ARG A 135 -2.78 -0.49 -8.72
CA ARG A 135 -1.92 -1.54 -8.17
C ARG A 135 -2.74 -2.74 -7.71
N GLY A 136 -2.22 -3.94 -7.99
CA GLY A 136 -2.76 -5.19 -7.47
C GLY A 136 -2.27 -5.42 -6.05
N ARG A 137 -3.13 -5.95 -5.17
CA ARG A 137 -2.80 -6.31 -3.80
C ARG A 137 -3.08 -7.79 -3.61
N MET A 138 -2.02 -8.51 -3.25
CA MET A 138 -2.06 -9.95 -3.05
C MET A 138 -1.65 -10.26 -1.60
N PRO A 139 -2.38 -11.13 -0.89
CA PRO A 139 -1.96 -11.58 0.43
C PRO A 139 -0.58 -12.24 0.37
N ARG A 140 0.34 -11.82 1.23
CA ARG A 140 1.67 -12.45 1.39
C ARG A 140 1.53 -13.93 1.72
N GLN A 141 0.51 -14.29 2.50
CA GLN A 141 0.23 -15.68 2.86
C GLN A 141 0.11 -16.59 1.65
N LEU A 142 -0.44 -16.10 0.52
CA LEU A 142 -0.56 -16.90 -0.71
C LEU A 142 0.81 -17.29 -1.28
N LEU A 143 1.77 -16.36 -1.24
CA LEU A 143 3.16 -16.60 -1.66
C LEU A 143 3.88 -17.53 -0.68
N GLU A 144 3.67 -17.35 0.62
CA GLU A 144 4.27 -18.21 1.64
C GLU A 144 3.76 -19.66 1.56
N ASN A 145 2.47 -19.84 1.26
CA ASN A 145 1.86 -21.16 1.01
C ASN A 145 2.45 -21.82 -0.24
N ALA A 146 2.85 -21.05 -1.24
CA ALA A 146 3.60 -21.54 -2.40
C ALA A 146 5.08 -21.85 -2.09
N GLY A 147 5.56 -21.61 -0.86
CA GLY A 147 6.96 -21.79 -0.47
C GLY A 147 7.85 -20.58 -0.75
N ILE A 148 7.29 -19.46 -1.22
CA ILE A 148 8.02 -18.22 -1.51
C ILE A 148 8.18 -17.41 -0.22
N LYS A 149 9.33 -17.57 0.44
CA LYS A 149 9.66 -16.89 1.72
C LYS A 149 10.67 -15.76 1.57
N THR A 150 11.08 -15.46 0.34
CA THR A 150 12.08 -14.43 0.04
C THR A 150 11.43 -13.05 0.01
N GLU A 151 12.21 -12.00 0.28
CA GLU A 151 11.70 -10.62 0.20
C GLU A 151 11.58 -10.09 -1.23
N ARG A 152 12.26 -10.74 -2.18
CA ARG A 152 12.32 -10.34 -3.58
C ARG A 152 11.67 -11.40 -4.45
N ILE A 153 10.61 -11.01 -5.13
CA ILE A 153 9.80 -11.85 -6.00
C ILE A 153 10.16 -11.54 -7.44
N ARG A 154 10.50 -12.57 -8.21
CA ARG A 154 10.67 -12.46 -9.65
C ARG A 154 9.31 -12.54 -10.33
N VAL A 155 9.14 -11.74 -11.38
CA VAL A 155 7.94 -11.75 -12.23
C VAL A 155 8.31 -12.16 -13.64
N ASP A 156 7.64 -13.17 -14.17
CA ASP A 156 7.72 -13.61 -15.57
C ASP A 156 6.33 -13.57 -16.22
N LEU A 157 6.29 -13.62 -17.55
CA LEU A 157 5.06 -13.72 -18.33
C LEU A 157 5.06 -15.01 -19.14
N GLU A 158 3.92 -15.70 -19.11
CA GLU A 158 3.65 -16.90 -19.89
C GLU A 158 2.43 -16.71 -20.78
N ASP A 159 2.27 -17.63 -21.74
CA ASP A 159 1.12 -17.70 -22.65
C ASP A 159 0.84 -16.36 -23.38
N GLY A 160 1.90 -15.75 -23.91
CA GLY A 160 1.81 -14.46 -24.60
C GLY A 160 1.38 -13.28 -23.71
N GLY A 161 1.55 -13.40 -22.39
CA GLY A 161 1.21 -12.37 -21.41
C GLY A 161 -0.11 -12.61 -20.67
N GLN A 162 -0.82 -13.70 -20.95
CA GLN A 162 -2.08 -14.03 -20.26
C GLN A 162 -1.88 -14.49 -18.81
N ILE A 163 -0.67 -14.96 -18.49
CA ILE A 163 -0.33 -15.47 -17.18
C ILE A 163 0.90 -14.73 -16.68
N MET A 164 0.81 -14.13 -15.49
CA MET A 164 1.95 -13.59 -14.79
C MET A 164 2.40 -14.59 -13.72
N VAL A 165 3.66 -14.99 -13.77
CA VAL A 165 4.24 -16.00 -12.88
C VAL A 165 5.12 -15.32 -11.86
N LEU A 166 4.87 -15.61 -10.58
CA LEU A 166 5.61 -15.08 -9.45
C LEU A 166 6.41 -16.21 -8.80
N SER A 167 7.71 -15.99 -8.62
CA SER A 167 8.63 -16.99 -8.06
C SER A 167 9.67 -16.33 -7.14
N SER A 168 10.32 -17.14 -6.30
CA SER A 168 11.47 -16.66 -5.51
C SER A 168 12.64 -16.33 -6.42
N LEU A 169 13.32 -15.21 -6.17
CA LEU A 169 14.56 -14.89 -6.87
C LEU A 169 15.73 -15.70 -6.26
N LEU A 170 16.29 -16.65 -7.00
CA LEU A 170 17.41 -17.49 -6.58
C LEU A 170 18.76 -17.01 -7.14
N PRO A 171 19.88 -17.25 -6.43
CA PRO A 171 21.21 -16.97 -6.96
C PRO A 171 21.48 -17.77 -8.24
N GLY A 172 21.79 -17.07 -9.34
CA GLY A 172 22.06 -17.70 -10.64
C GLY A 172 20.85 -17.76 -11.57
N ASP A 173 19.67 -17.31 -11.12
CA ASP A 173 18.54 -17.11 -12.02
C ASP A 173 18.95 -16.17 -13.17
N PRO A 174 18.57 -16.48 -14.42
CA PRO A 174 18.81 -15.57 -15.52
C PRO A 174 18.13 -14.24 -15.17
N GLY A 175 18.83 -13.12 -15.31
CA GLY A 175 18.31 -11.78 -15.07
C GLY A 175 17.21 -11.33 -16.04
N GLY A 176 16.47 -12.28 -16.62
CA GLY A 176 15.48 -12.11 -17.68
C GLY A 176 14.03 -12.07 -17.22
N GLY A 177 13.76 -11.97 -15.91
CA GLY A 177 12.42 -11.63 -15.42
C GLY A 177 12.02 -10.24 -15.90
N ILE A 178 10.73 -10.00 -16.15
CA ILE A 178 10.24 -8.70 -16.61
C ILE A 178 10.25 -7.65 -15.50
N ALA A 179 10.23 -8.10 -14.23
CA ALA A 179 10.34 -7.25 -13.05
C ALA A 179 10.86 -8.04 -11.85
N THR A 180 11.34 -7.32 -10.84
CA THR A 180 11.54 -7.84 -9.48
C THR A 180 10.73 -6.97 -8.53
N LEU A 181 9.88 -7.60 -7.73
CA LEU A 181 9.07 -6.94 -6.72
C LEU A 181 9.69 -7.17 -5.34
N THR A 182 9.59 -6.18 -4.48
CA THR A 182 10.02 -6.27 -3.08
C THR A 182 8.80 -6.12 -2.19
N TYR A 183 8.73 -6.86 -1.09
CA TYR A 183 7.67 -6.67 -0.10
C TYR A 183 7.76 -5.29 0.55
N VAL A 184 6.90 -4.40 0.08
CA VAL A 184 6.69 -3.09 0.67
C VAL A 184 5.57 -3.10 1.72
N HIS A 185 4.86 -4.21 1.95
CA HIS A 185 3.85 -4.39 3.01
C HIS A 185 4.08 -5.70 3.79
N PRO A 186 3.91 -5.73 5.15
CA PRO A 186 4.18 -6.93 5.95
C PRO A 186 3.28 -8.09 5.56
N THR A 187 2.02 -7.83 5.21
CA THR A 187 1.01 -8.85 4.92
C THR A 187 0.59 -8.93 3.47
N GLN A 188 1.11 -8.07 2.59
CA GLN A 188 0.69 -7.98 1.20
C GLN A 188 1.87 -7.77 0.25
N LEU A 189 1.79 -8.36 -0.94
CA LEU A 189 2.60 -7.95 -2.08
C LEU A 189 1.82 -6.94 -2.91
N HIS A 190 2.44 -5.79 -3.16
CA HIS A 190 1.92 -4.80 -4.11
C HIS A 190 2.47 -5.07 -5.50
N ILE A 191 1.58 -5.27 -6.46
CA ILE A 191 1.91 -5.44 -7.87
C ILE A 191 1.76 -4.08 -8.56
N PRO A 192 2.83 -3.52 -9.14
CA PRO A 192 2.82 -2.22 -9.81
C PRO A 192 1.73 -2.10 -10.87
N ALA A 193 1.23 -0.87 -11.05
CA ALA A 193 0.19 -0.58 -12.03
C ALA A 193 0.62 -0.93 -13.47
N SER A 194 1.90 -0.75 -13.80
CA SER A 194 2.48 -1.14 -15.10
C SER A 194 2.34 -2.62 -15.42
N LEU A 195 2.45 -3.49 -14.42
CA LEU A 195 2.20 -4.93 -14.58
C LEU A 195 0.71 -5.23 -14.63
N MET A 196 -0.11 -4.53 -13.85
CA MET A 196 -1.55 -4.74 -13.84
C MET A 196 -2.24 -4.34 -15.15
N GLN A 197 -1.70 -3.36 -15.88
CA GLN A 197 -2.25 -2.86 -17.14
C GLN A 197 -2.34 -3.90 -18.28
N MET A 198 -1.63 -5.03 -18.18
CA MET A 198 -1.77 -6.12 -19.16
C MET A 198 -3.13 -6.82 -19.07
N PHE A 199 -3.78 -6.78 -17.91
CA PHE A 199 -5.10 -7.36 -17.72
C PHE A 199 -6.22 -6.34 -17.93
N ASN A 200 -7.36 -6.84 -18.34
CA ASN A 200 -8.61 -6.11 -18.30
C ASN A 200 -9.08 -6.00 -16.85
N LEU A 201 -8.80 -4.86 -16.22
CA LEU A 201 -9.14 -4.57 -14.82
C LEU A 201 -10.65 -4.51 -14.54
N GLN A 202 -11.51 -4.54 -15.57
CA GLN A 202 -12.96 -4.65 -15.42
C GLN A 202 -13.43 -6.09 -15.23
N LYS A 203 -12.54 -7.08 -15.47
CA LYS A 203 -12.81 -8.50 -15.28
C LYS A 203 -12.05 -9.02 -14.04
N PRO A 204 -12.53 -10.10 -13.39
CA PRO A 204 -11.81 -10.70 -12.28
C PRO A 204 -10.40 -11.14 -12.67
N ILE A 205 -9.45 -10.94 -11.76
CA ILE A 205 -8.07 -11.43 -11.84
C ILE A 205 -7.88 -12.32 -10.61
N SER A 206 -7.39 -13.54 -10.81
CA SER A 206 -7.13 -14.48 -9.72
C SER A 206 -5.65 -14.80 -9.62
N ALA A 207 -5.18 -14.97 -8.39
CA ALA A 207 -3.86 -15.46 -8.07
C ALA A 207 -4.01 -16.86 -7.45
N LYS A 208 -3.22 -17.82 -7.92
CA LYS A 208 -3.30 -19.23 -7.52
C LYS A 208 -1.92 -19.81 -7.26
N VAL A 209 -1.79 -20.59 -6.20
CA VAL A 209 -0.59 -21.38 -5.93
C VAL A 209 -0.50 -22.53 -6.95
N GLU A 210 0.57 -22.59 -7.73
CA GLU A 210 0.80 -23.65 -8.72
C GLU A 210 1.79 -24.66 -8.17
N ALA A 211 1.26 -25.72 -7.55
CA ALA A 211 2.03 -26.72 -6.80
C ALA A 211 2.90 -26.10 -5.67
N ALA A 212 3.40 -26.90 -4.74
CA ALA A 212 4.24 -26.40 -3.65
C ALA A 212 5.68 -26.01 -4.11
N ASP A 213 5.87 -25.80 -5.41
CA ASP A 213 7.17 -25.70 -6.07
C ASP A 213 7.70 -24.24 -6.18
N GLY A 214 7.22 -23.33 -5.33
CA GLY A 214 7.76 -21.97 -5.28
C GLY A 214 7.16 -21.02 -6.30
N VAL A 215 5.94 -21.29 -6.80
CA VAL A 215 5.31 -20.52 -7.89
C VAL A 215 3.87 -20.13 -7.56
N VAL A 216 3.53 -18.87 -7.83
CA VAL A 216 2.14 -18.36 -7.86
C VAL A 216 1.84 -17.84 -9.27
N SER A 217 0.76 -18.30 -9.88
CA SER A 217 0.28 -17.77 -11.16
C SER A 217 -0.83 -16.74 -10.93
N ILE A 218 -0.78 -15.63 -11.66
CA ILE A 218 -1.83 -14.63 -11.74
C ILE A 218 -2.42 -14.70 -13.14
N ARG A 219 -3.73 -14.92 -13.20
CA ARG A 219 -4.47 -15.12 -14.44
C ARG A 219 -5.59 -14.10 -14.55
N GLY A 220 -5.76 -13.55 -15.74
CA GLY A 220 -6.80 -12.58 -16.05
C GLY A 220 -7.05 -12.50 -17.54
N THR A 221 -8.15 -11.88 -17.94
CA THR A 221 -8.37 -11.56 -19.36
C THR A 221 -7.43 -10.43 -19.77
N LEU A 222 -6.83 -10.48 -20.97
CA LEU A 222 -5.97 -9.40 -21.46
C LEU A 222 -6.74 -8.11 -21.78
N ALA A 223 -6.09 -6.98 -21.58
CA ALA A 223 -6.58 -5.70 -22.07
C ALA A 223 -6.66 -5.71 -23.62
N GLY A 224 -7.84 -5.41 -24.18
CA GLY A 224 -8.05 -5.33 -25.64
C GLY A 224 -8.43 -6.63 -26.35
N SER A 225 -8.72 -7.70 -25.60
CA SER A 225 -9.36 -8.94 -26.10
C SER A 225 -10.88 -8.93 -26.04
#